data_AF-A0A958I792-F1
#
_entry.id   AF-A0A958I792-F1
#
_cell.length_a   1.000
_cell.length_b   1.000
_cell.length_c   1.000
_cell.angle_alpha   90.00
_cell.angle_beta   90.00
_cell.angle_gamma   90.00
#
_symmetry.space_group_name_H-M   'P 1'
#
loop_
_entity.id
_entity.type
_entity.pdbx_description
1 polymer ?
#
loop_
_entity_poly.entity_id
_entity_poly.type
_entity_poly.pdbx_seq_one_letter_code
_entity_poly.pdbx_strand_id
1 'polypeptide(L)'
;MKHLRIFTLALLISGWFAIAEESKTSDPMSWDVLAKVEVIEKNNLLAPKFSQDVQNLDGTTVKLRGYMMPLDQAKKQKNFILSANPVASCYFCLPGGPETMVEVKATK
;
A
#
# COMPACT_ATOMS: atom_id res chain seq x y z
N MET A 1 -15.22 -58.72 22.62
CA MET A 1 -16.20 -57.66 22.28
C MET A 1 -16.14 -56.48 23.26
N LYS A 2 -15.01 -55.75 23.35
CA LYS A 2 -14.88 -54.51 24.16
C LYS A 2 -13.93 -53.45 23.56
N HIS A 3 -13.09 -53.81 22.60
CA HIS A 3 -12.11 -52.89 21.98
C HIS A 3 -12.64 -52.11 20.76
N LEU A 4 -13.87 -52.40 20.29
CA LEU A 4 -14.44 -51.77 19.09
C LEU A 4 -15.04 -50.37 19.33
N ARG A 5 -15.09 -49.89 20.60
CA ARG A 5 -15.66 -48.58 20.96
C ARG A 5 -14.62 -47.46 21.10
N ILE A 6 -13.34 -47.78 21.16
CA ILE A 6 -12.28 -46.78 21.35
C ILE A 6 -11.80 -46.23 20.00
N PHE A 7 -11.90 -47.01 18.92
CA PHE A 7 -11.50 -46.58 17.58
C PHE A 7 -12.50 -45.61 16.92
N THR A 8 -13.77 -45.61 17.32
CA THR A 8 -14.78 -44.69 16.78
C THR A 8 -14.72 -43.28 17.39
N LEU A 9 -14.01 -43.06 18.49
CA LEU A 9 -13.89 -41.74 19.12
C LEU A 9 -12.69 -40.93 18.62
N ALA A 10 -11.67 -41.59 18.03
CA ALA A 10 -10.46 -40.92 17.54
C ALA A 10 -10.66 -40.20 16.20
N LEU A 11 -11.73 -40.51 15.45
CA LEU A 11 -11.94 -39.98 14.09
C LEU A 11 -12.75 -38.67 14.06
N LEU A 12 -13.25 -38.20 15.21
CA LEU A 12 -14.00 -36.93 15.31
C LEU A 12 -13.14 -35.74 15.76
N ILE A 13 -11.89 -35.96 16.18
CA ILE A 13 -11.00 -34.88 16.67
C ILE A 13 -10.09 -34.35 15.55
N SER A 14 -9.92 -35.08 14.45
CA SER A 14 -9.09 -34.65 13.31
C SER A 14 -9.76 -33.57 12.42
N GLY A 15 -11.03 -33.25 12.63
CA GLY A 15 -11.79 -32.32 11.79
C GLY A 15 -11.83 -30.87 12.26
N TRP A 16 -11.27 -30.54 13.44
CA TRP A 16 -11.49 -29.21 14.04
C TRP A 16 -10.32 -28.23 13.95
N PHE A 17 -9.14 -28.67 13.53
CA PHE A 17 -8.03 -27.74 13.22
C PHE A 17 -8.06 -27.35 11.74
N ALA A 18 -9.10 -26.62 11.34
CA ALA A 18 -8.98 -25.71 10.21
C ALA A 18 -8.07 -24.57 10.69
N ILE A 19 -6.76 -24.70 10.44
CA ILE A 19 -5.81 -23.60 10.61
C ILE A 19 -6.23 -22.53 9.59
N ALA A 20 -6.92 -21.50 10.05
CA ALA A 20 -7.10 -20.29 9.28
C ALA A 20 -5.70 -19.67 9.11
N GLU A 21 -5.17 -19.75 7.89
CA GLU A 21 -3.91 -19.11 7.54
C GLU A 21 -4.14 -17.59 7.57
N GLU A 22 -3.83 -16.98 8.71
CA GLU A 22 -3.89 -15.54 8.90
C GLU A 22 -2.90 -14.91 7.93
N SER A 23 -3.41 -14.37 6.82
CA SER A 23 -2.57 -13.73 5.81
C SER A 23 -1.78 -12.61 6.47
N LYS A 24 -0.45 -12.78 6.59
CA LYS A 24 0.48 -11.73 7.05
C LYS A 24 0.34 -10.53 6.12
N THR A 25 -0.56 -9.62 6.49
CA THR A 25 -0.69 -8.34 5.81
C THR A 25 0.58 -7.57 6.16
N SER A 26 1.55 -7.54 5.24
CA SER A 26 2.73 -6.67 5.33
C SER A 26 2.34 -5.25 5.76
N ASP A 27 3.09 -4.69 6.70
CA ASP A 27 2.84 -3.34 7.19
C ASP A 27 2.97 -2.31 6.06
N PRO A 28 2.23 -1.19 6.13
CA PRO A 28 2.42 -0.09 5.21
C PRO A 28 3.84 0.48 5.32
N MET A 29 4.41 0.78 4.17
CA MET A 29 5.69 1.47 4.03
C MET A 29 5.59 2.91 4.55
N SER A 30 6.71 3.42 5.09
CA SER A 30 6.84 4.84 5.46
C SER A 30 7.02 5.73 4.23
N TRP A 31 6.42 6.91 4.28
CA TRP A 31 6.65 7.98 3.29
C TRP A 31 8.09 8.48 3.27
N ASP A 32 8.88 8.27 4.33
CA ASP A 32 10.29 8.66 4.38
C ASP A 32 11.14 8.00 3.28
N VAL A 33 10.69 6.84 2.76
CA VAL A 33 11.33 6.20 1.62
C VAL A 33 11.12 7.03 0.36
N LEU A 34 9.86 7.42 0.08
CA LEU A 34 9.48 8.25 -1.07
C LEU A 34 9.99 9.69 -0.95
N ALA A 35 10.20 10.16 0.29
CA ALA A 35 10.78 11.46 0.62
C ALA A 35 12.21 11.66 0.09
N LYS A 36 12.92 10.56 -0.23
CA LYS A 36 14.32 10.58 -0.68
C LYS A 36 14.43 10.95 -2.16
N VAL A 37 14.20 12.23 -2.44
CA VAL A 37 14.36 12.87 -3.75
C VAL A 37 15.35 14.04 -3.66
N GLU A 38 16.19 14.19 -4.67
CA GLU A 38 17.05 15.35 -4.87
C GLU A 38 16.57 16.14 -6.09
N VAL A 39 16.62 17.47 -6.05
CA VAL A 39 16.38 18.28 -7.26
C VAL A 39 17.72 18.44 -7.99
N ILE A 40 17.78 17.99 -9.24
CA ILE A 40 18.95 18.11 -10.11
C ILE A 40 18.63 18.96 -11.33
N GLU A 41 19.65 19.54 -11.94
CA GLU A 41 19.52 20.16 -13.27
C GLU A 41 19.80 19.12 -14.36
N LYS A 42 18.85 18.95 -15.29
CA LYS A 42 18.96 18.08 -16.45
C LYS A 42 18.44 18.82 -17.67
N ASN A 43 19.30 19.05 -18.66
CA ASN A 43 18.98 19.79 -19.88
C ASN A 43 18.44 21.22 -19.61
N ASN A 44 19.08 21.96 -18.70
CA ASN A 44 18.65 23.30 -18.25
C ASN A 44 17.24 23.33 -17.62
N LEU A 45 16.74 22.18 -17.15
CA LEU A 45 15.47 22.04 -16.44
C LEU A 45 15.70 21.38 -15.07
N LEU A 46 14.96 21.81 -14.06
CA LEU A 46 14.94 21.14 -12.76
C LEU A 46 14.17 19.83 -12.86
N ALA A 47 14.77 18.74 -12.40
CA ALA A 47 14.20 17.41 -12.41
C ALA A 47 14.40 16.70 -11.07
N PRO A 48 13.46 15.88 -10.61
CA PRO A 48 13.65 15.03 -9.45
C PRO A 48 14.59 13.87 -9.78
N LYS A 49 15.56 13.61 -8.91
CA LYS A 49 16.41 12.42 -8.88
C LYS A 49 16.01 11.60 -7.66
N PHE A 50 15.37 10.48 -7.92
CA PHE A 50 14.96 9.53 -6.89
C PHE A 50 16.13 8.70 -6.40
N SER A 51 16.21 8.47 -5.08
CA SER A 51 17.20 7.58 -4.49
C SER A 51 17.05 6.13 -4.97
N GLN A 52 18.07 5.31 -4.76
CA GLN A 52 18.04 3.88 -5.10
C GLN A 52 16.90 3.15 -4.37
N ASP A 53 16.61 3.53 -3.12
CA ASP A 53 15.52 2.95 -2.34
C ASP A 53 14.16 3.11 -3.04
N VAL A 54 13.91 4.28 -3.62
CA VAL A 54 12.68 4.57 -4.38
C VAL A 54 12.69 3.84 -5.73
N GLN A 55 13.81 3.84 -6.43
CA GLN A 55 13.94 3.14 -7.72
C GLN A 55 13.72 1.63 -7.57
N ASN A 56 14.16 1.04 -6.46
CA ASN A 56 13.96 -0.38 -6.15
C ASN A 56 12.48 -0.75 -5.90
N LEU A 57 11.58 0.24 -5.75
CA LEU A 57 10.15 0.00 -5.62
C LEU A 57 9.46 -0.18 -6.97
N ASP A 58 10.14 0.12 -8.08
CA ASP A 58 9.55 -0.05 -9.41
C ASP A 58 9.20 -1.52 -9.67
N GLY A 59 7.97 -1.76 -10.15
CA GLY A 59 7.41 -3.10 -10.34
C GLY A 59 7.10 -3.88 -9.05
N THR A 60 7.32 -3.30 -7.85
CA THR A 60 7.05 -3.99 -6.58
C THR A 60 5.64 -3.71 -6.05
N THR A 61 5.09 -4.67 -5.31
CA THR A 61 3.83 -4.46 -4.58
C THR A 61 4.13 -3.92 -3.19
N VAL A 62 3.68 -2.70 -2.92
CA VAL A 62 3.83 -2.05 -1.62
C VAL A 62 2.45 -1.72 -1.04
N LYS A 63 2.38 -1.64 0.29
CA LYS A 63 1.25 -1.00 0.97
C LYS A 63 1.67 0.41 1.35
N LEU A 64 0.82 1.38 1.06
CA LEU A 64 1.06 2.78 1.38
C LEU A 64 -0.22 3.37 1.98
N ARG A 65 -0.09 4.07 3.11
CA ARG A 65 -1.21 4.78 3.75
C ARG A 65 -1.13 6.25 3.42
N GLY A 66 -2.26 6.90 3.16
CA GLY A 66 -2.29 8.33 2.89
C GLY A 66 -3.71 8.86 2.75
N TYR A 67 -3.82 10.11 2.30
CA TYR A 67 -5.07 10.82 2.11
C TYR A 67 -5.42 10.85 0.63
N MET A 68 -6.62 10.37 0.28
CA MET A 68 -7.11 10.38 -1.09
C MET A 68 -7.59 11.78 -1.47
N MET A 69 -7.03 12.33 -2.54
CA MET A 69 -7.48 13.54 -3.21
C MET A 69 -8.10 13.15 -4.56
N PRO A 70 -9.44 13.22 -4.70
CA PRO A 70 -10.11 12.91 -5.95
C PRO A 70 -9.73 13.93 -7.04
N LEU A 71 -9.59 13.46 -8.27
CA LEU A 71 -9.32 14.28 -9.45
C LEU A 71 -10.56 14.53 -10.30
N ASP A 72 -11.65 13.81 -10.02
CA ASP A 72 -12.95 13.96 -10.67
C ASP A 72 -14.10 13.90 -9.65
N GLN A 73 -15.33 14.08 -10.13
CA GLN A 73 -16.53 14.03 -9.30
C GLN A 73 -17.22 12.65 -9.29
N ALA A 74 -16.59 11.61 -9.86
CA ALA A 74 -17.17 10.29 -9.91
C ALA A 74 -17.31 9.70 -8.50
N LYS A 75 -18.36 8.92 -8.27
CA LYS A 75 -18.53 8.22 -6.99
C LYS A 75 -17.43 7.18 -6.74
N LYS A 76 -16.85 6.64 -7.81
CA LYS A 76 -15.74 5.68 -7.76
C LYS A 76 -14.54 6.30 -8.45
N GLN A 77 -13.50 6.57 -7.67
CA GLN A 77 -12.27 7.21 -8.12
C GLN A 77 -11.33 6.17 -8.71
N LYS A 78 -11.03 6.28 -10.01
CA LYS A 78 -10.03 5.43 -10.69
C LYS A 78 -8.71 6.13 -10.95
N ASN A 79 -8.73 7.46 -10.93
CA ASN A 79 -7.53 8.28 -11.01
C ASN A 79 -7.58 9.30 -9.88
N PHE A 80 -6.65 9.23 -8.95
CA PHE A 80 -6.61 10.12 -7.79
C PHE A 80 -5.18 10.30 -7.31
N ILE A 81 -4.95 11.35 -6.51
CA ILE A 81 -3.67 11.53 -5.82
C ILE A 81 -3.78 10.96 -4.41
N LEU A 82 -2.78 10.17 -4.00
CA LEU A 82 -2.58 9.77 -2.62
C LEU A 82 -1.49 10.66 -2.01
N SER A 83 -1.84 11.41 -0.97
CA SER A 83 -0.95 12.37 -0.29
C SER A 83 -0.44 11.81 1.04
N ALA A 84 0.81 12.13 1.38
CA ALA A 84 1.41 11.85 2.69
C ALA A 84 0.72 12.62 3.82
N ASN A 85 0.31 13.85 3.53
CA ASN A 85 -0.28 14.78 4.50
C ASN A 85 -1.75 15.04 4.20
N PRO A 86 -2.56 15.38 5.22
CA PRO A 86 -3.92 15.87 4.99
C PRO A 86 -3.87 17.07 4.04
N VAL A 87 -4.76 17.08 3.05
CA VAL A 87 -4.95 18.26 2.21
C VAL A 87 -5.48 19.36 3.13
N ALA A 88 -4.67 20.38 3.40
CA ALA A 88 -5.13 21.58 4.09
C ALA A 88 -6.30 22.17 3.28
N SER A 89 -7.15 23.01 3.88
CA SER A 89 -8.37 23.58 3.25
C SER A 89 -8.17 24.29 1.90
N CYS A 90 -6.93 24.39 1.42
CA CYS A 90 -6.52 24.88 0.11
C CYS A 90 -6.02 23.71 -0.77
N TYR A 91 -6.85 23.29 -1.73
CA TYR A 91 -6.54 22.24 -2.72
C TYR A 91 -5.29 22.55 -3.57
N PHE A 92 -4.96 23.84 -3.72
CA PHE A 92 -3.79 24.32 -4.49
C PHE A 92 -2.54 24.49 -3.64
N CYS A 93 -2.68 24.43 -2.30
CA CYS A 93 -1.57 24.52 -1.38
C CYS A 93 -0.99 23.11 -1.16
N LEU A 94 -0.72 22.40 -2.26
CA LEU A 94 -0.28 21.01 -2.24
C LEU A 94 0.86 20.88 -1.22
N PRO A 95 0.70 20.03 -0.20
CA PRO A 95 1.67 19.95 0.88
C PRO A 95 2.90 19.17 0.40
N GLY A 96 3.84 19.85 -0.24
CA GLY A 96 5.15 19.32 -0.63
C GLY A 96 5.35 19.11 -2.12
N GLY A 97 6.57 18.72 -2.49
CA GLY A 97 6.98 18.45 -3.86
C GLY A 97 6.62 17.03 -4.31
N PRO A 98 7.30 16.48 -5.33
CA PRO A 98 7.03 15.13 -5.86
C PRO A 98 7.19 14.01 -4.83
N GLU A 99 7.76 14.32 -3.66
CA GLU A 99 8.06 13.38 -2.59
C GLU A 99 6.89 13.10 -1.63
N THR A 100 5.83 13.91 -1.67
CA THR A 100 4.67 13.79 -0.76
C THR A 100 3.40 13.31 -1.46
N MET A 101 3.47 12.95 -2.74
CA MET A 101 2.30 12.59 -3.54
C MET A 101 2.56 11.44 -4.51
N VAL A 102 1.54 10.61 -4.71
CA VAL A 102 1.55 9.49 -5.68
C VAL A 102 0.28 9.57 -6.52
N GLU A 103 0.43 9.55 -7.85
CA GLU A 103 -0.71 9.34 -8.75
C GLU A 103 -1.12 7.86 -8.71
N VAL A 104 -2.39 7.60 -8.41
CA VAL A 104 -2.94 6.24 -8.36
C VAL A 104 -3.90 6.02 -9.51
N LYS A 105 -3.61 4.99 -10.32
CA LYS A 105 -4.48 4.47 -11.38
C LYS A 105 -5.08 3.14 -10.95
N ALA A 106 -6.29 3.19 -10.39
CA ALA A 106 -7.02 2.03 -9.91
C ALA A 106 -7.85 1.38 -11.02
N THR A 107 -7.91 0.04 -11.02
CA THR A 107 -8.65 -0.74 -12.02
C THR A 107 -10.11 -0.99 -11.64
N LYS A 108 -10.51 -0.75 -10.39
CA LYS A 108 -11.83 -1.08 -9.84
C LYS A 108 -12.56 0.15 -9.30
#